data_AF-A0A931V3Z1-F1
#
_entry.id   AF-A0A931V3Z1-F1
#
_cell.length_a   1.000
_cell.length_b   1.000
_cell.length_c   1.000
_cell.angle_alpha   90.00
_cell.angle_beta   90.00
_cell.angle_gamma   90.00
#
_symmetry.space_group_name_H-M   'P 1'
#
loop_
_entity.id
_entity.type
_entity.pdbx_description
1 polymer ?
#
loop_
_entity_poly.entity_id
_entity_poly.type
_entity_poly.pdbx_seq_one_letter_code
_entity_poly.pdbx_strand_id
1 'polypeptide(L)'
;MTRLLLAALLGSAIVVGCRRDTGRADARAIVRAYESFQGASATDRAAALRALESAQCDDALACADRDACSKYGKHLLRAQQLVQKARELGPEDAGGNGAATESELAIIVAGADDASREASAAEPPCRAALERLYTRARR
;
A
#
# COMPACT_ATOMS: atom_id res chain seq x y z
N MET A 1 -25.74 49.47 23.52
CA MET A 1 -25.68 48.45 22.44
C MET A 1 -24.24 47.97 22.30
N THR A 2 -23.79 47.01 23.12
CA THR A 2 -22.36 46.63 23.18
C THR A 2 -22.17 45.23 23.76
N ARG A 3 -22.73 44.18 23.13
CA ARG A 3 -22.51 42.78 23.57
C ARG A 3 -22.53 41.72 22.45
N LEU A 4 -22.01 42.01 21.25
CA LEU A 4 -22.07 41.06 20.12
C LEU A 4 -20.74 40.74 19.42
N LEU A 5 -19.58 41.13 19.98
CA LEU A 5 -18.28 40.96 19.31
C LEU A 5 -17.35 39.89 19.91
N LEU A 6 -17.69 39.24 21.03
CA LEU A 6 -16.79 38.25 21.65
C LEU A 6 -17.00 36.78 21.22
N ALA A 7 -18.06 36.46 20.49
CA ALA A 7 -18.35 35.06 20.13
C ALA A 7 -17.56 34.53 18.91
N ALA A 8 -16.92 35.39 18.12
CA ALA A 8 -16.26 34.99 16.88
C ALA A 8 -14.81 34.48 17.07
N LEU A 9 -14.19 34.69 18.23
CA LEU A 9 -12.79 34.34 18.48
C LEU A 9 -12.58 32.96 19.14
N LEU A 10 -13.65 32.30 19.60
CA LEU A 10 -13.57 30.97 20.22
C LEU A 10 -13.71 29.81 19.22
N GLY A 11 -14.10 30.08 17.97
CA GLY A 11 -14.30 29.05 16.94
C GLY A 11 -13.04 28.60 16.21
N SER A 12 -11.97 29.39 16.22
CA SER A 12 -10.75 29.12 15.42
C SER A 12 -9.71 28.23 16.11
N ALA A 13 -9.74 28.13 17.44
CA ALA A 13 -8.80 27.28 18.18
C ALA A 13 -9.19 25.78 18.17
N ILE A 14 -10.48 25.47 18.06
CA ILE A 14 -11.00 24.08 18.12
C ILE A 14 -10.70 23.33 16.81
N VAL A 15 -10.71 24.03 15.68
CA VAL A 15 -10.49 23.43 14.35
C VAL A 15 -9.07 22.90 14.17
N VAL A 16 -8.08 23.53 14.80
CA VAL A 16 -6.66 23.11 14.71
C VAL A 16 -6.42 21.82 15.51
N GLY A 17 -7.12 21.64 16.64
CA GLY A 17 -7.03 20.43 17.46
C GLY A 17 -7.60 19.19 16.75
N CYS A 18 -8.79 19.31 16.16
CA CYS A 18 -9.43 18.19 15.47
C CYS A 18 -8.68 17.74 14.21
N ARG A 19 -8.17 18.67 13.39
CA ARG A 19 -7.36 18.33 12.20
C ARG A 19 -6.03 17.64 12.53
N ARG A 20 -5.47 17.93 13.70
CA ARG A 20 -4.20 17.33 14.13
C ARG A 20 -4.39 15.88 14.56
N ASP A 21 -5.53 15.55 15.15
CA ASP A 21 -5.84 14.19 15.59
C ASP A 21 -6.24 13.27 14.43
N THR A 22 -6.95 13.79 13.41
CA THR A 22 -7.29 13.00 12.20
C THR A 22 -6.04 12.57 11.44
N GLY A 23 -5.09 13.49 11.20
CA GLY A 23 -3.84 13.13 10.50
C GLY A 23 -2.97 12.11 11.26
N ARG A 24 -3.10 12.02 12.58
CA ARG A 24 -2.43 10.99 13.39
C ARG A 24 -3.17 9.65 13.29
N ALA A 25 -4.50 9.67 13.34
CA ALA A 25 -5.33 8.48 13.18
C ALA A 25 -5.13 7.84 11.80
N ASP A 26 -5.13 8.64 10.73
CA ASP A 26 -4.85 8.22 9.36
C ASP A 26 -3.48 7.54 9.26
N ALA A 27 -2.44 8.19 9.79
CA ALA A 27 -1.09 7.65 9.76
C ALA A 27 -0.98 6.30 10.46
N ARG A 28 -1.64 6.13 11.62
CA ARG A 28 -1.70 4.84 12.33
C ARG A 28 -2.49 3.78 11.57
N ALA A 29 -3.59 4.16 10.91
CA ALA A 29 -4.37 3.25 10.11
C ALA A 29 -3.56 2.71 8.92
N ILE A 30 -2.90 3.60 8.17
CA ILE A 30 -2.09 3.25 7.01
C ILE A 30 -0.89 2.38 7.41
N VAL A 31 -0.15 2.77 8.46
CA VAL A 31 0.99 1.98 8.97
C VAL A 31 0.57 0.56 9.35
N ARG A 32 -0.52 0.41 10.11
CA ARG A 32 -1.02 -0.92 10.51
C ARG A 32 -1.47 -1.75 9.31
N ALA A 33 -2.12 -1.13 8.33
CA ALA A 33 -2.53 -1.83 7.11
C ALA A 33 -1.31 -2.28 6.29
N TYR A 34 -0.25 -1.46 6.22
CA TYR A 34 1.00 -1.82 5.57
C TYR A 34 1.74 -2.95 6.28
N GLU A 35 1.84 -2.89 7.61
CA GLU A 35 2.43 -3.97 8.43
C GLU A 35 1.64 -5.28 8.26
N SER A 36 0.31 -5.21 8.20
CA SER A 36 -0.55 -6.36 7.91
C SER A 36 -0.28 -6.93 6.51
N PHE A 37 -0.11 -6.08 5.50
CA PHE A 37 0.27 -6.51 4.15
C PHE A 37 1.65 -7.18 4.11
N GLN A 38 2.63 -6.66 4.84
CA GLN A 38 3.98 -7.24 4.88
C GLN A 38 4.01 -8.60 5.59
N GLY A 39 3.26 -8.72 6.70
CA GLY A 39 3.15 -9.95 7.49
C GLY A 39 2.15 -10.98 6.98
N ALA A 40 1.33 -10.65 5.97
CA ALA A 40 0.31 -11.56 5.45
C ALA A 40 0.91 -12.82 4.81
N SER A 41 0.22 -13.95 4.97
CA SER A 41 0.51 -15.17 4.22
C SER A 41 0.32 -14.94 2.71
N ALA A 42 0.80 -15.87 1.86
CA ALA A 42 0.59 -15.77 0.41
C ALA A 42 -0.91 -15.73 0.04
N THR A 43 -1.74 -16.51 0.75
CA THR A 43 -3.20 -16.56 0.54
C THR A 43 -3.90 -15.29 0.98
N ASP A 44 -3.44 -14.63 2.06
CA ASP A 44 -4.09 -13.44 2.61
C ASP A 44 -3.54 -12.13 2.01
N ARG A 45 -2.41 -12.19 1.29
CA ARG A 45 -1.68 -11.03 0.78
C ARG A 45 -2.55 -10.09 -0.05
N ALA A 46 -3.42 -10.65 -0.90
CA ALA A 46 -4.33 -9.87 -1.74
C ALA A 46 -5.40 -9.13 -0.93
N ALA A 47 -5.94 -9.77 0.11
CA ALA A 47 -6.91 -9.14 1.01
C ALA A 47 -6.24 -8.03 1.85
N ALA A 48 -5.03 -8.29 2.35
CA ALA A 48 -4.26 -7.30 3.10
C ALA A 48 -3.87 -6.09 2.24
N LEU A 49 -3.55 -6.29 0.95
CA LEU A 49 -3.33 -5.20 0.01
C LEU A 49 -4.59 -4.34 -0.17
N ARG A 50 -5.76 -4.95 -0.35
CA ARG A 50 -7.03 -4.21 -0.45
C ARG A 50 -7.31 -3.41 0.82
N ALA A 51 -7.00 -3.97 1.99
CA ALA A 51 -7.13 -3.25 3.26
C ALA A 51 -6.22 -2.02 3.33
N LEU A 52 -4.99 -2.11 2.80
CA LEU A 52 -4.09 -0.96 2.66
C LEU A 52 -4.63 0.09 1.69
N GLU A 53 -5.15 -0.31 0.53
CA GLU A 53 -5.76 0.60 -0.45
C GLU A 53 -6.99 1.33 0.12
N SER A 54 -7.78 0.65 0.95
CA SER A 54 -8.97 1.19 1.60
C SER A 54 -8.69 1.86 2.94
N ALA A 55 -7.43 1.89 3.40
CA ALA A 55 -7.10 2.52 4.68
C ALA A 55 -7.56 3.98 4.66
N GLN A 56 -8.24 4.39 5.73
CA GLN A 56 -8.77 5.74 5.86
C GLN A 56 -7.64 6.76 5.73
N CYS A 57 -7.89 7.77 4.92
CA CYS A 57 -7.04 8.94 4.78
C CYS A 57 -7.94 10.14 4.46
N ASP A 58 -7.98 11.11 5.37
CA ASP A 58 -8.73 12.36 5.19
C ASP A 58 -7.77 13.52 4.87
N ASP A 59 -6.49 13.36 5.24
CA ASP A 59 -5.39 14.26 4.89
C ASP A 59 -4.77 13.89 3.54
N ALA A 60 -4.65 14.86 2.62
CA ALA A 60 -4.15 14.62 1.26
C ALA A 60 -2.72 14.04 1.23
N LEU A 61 -1.86 14.42 2.17
CA LEU A 61 -0.51 13.86 2.26
C LEU A 61 -0.57 12.41 2.76
N ALA A 62 -1.41 12.11 3.75
CA ALA A 62 -1.62 10.73 4.20
C ALA A 62 -2.18 9.84 3.06
N CYS A 63 -3.09 10.36 2.23
CA CYS A 63 -3.56 9.63 1.06
C CYS A 63 -2.45 9.37 0.04
N ALA A 64 -1.64 10.37 -0.28
CA ALA A 64 -0.49 10.20 -1.18
C ALA A 64 0.51 9.17 -0.64
N ASP A 65 0.76 9.18 0.67
CA ASP A 65 1.63 8.23 1.35
C ASP A 65 1.06 6.79 1.32
N ARG A 66 -0.25 6.63 1.56
CA ARG A 66 -0.96 5.35 1.40
C ARG A 66 -0.86 4.83 -0.03
N ASP A 67 -1.09 5.69 -1.01
CA ASP A 67 -1.12 5.32 -2.43
C ASP A 67 0.28 4.90 -2.93
N ALA A 68 1.34 5.58 -2.46
CA ALA A 68 2.72 5.17 -2.73
C ALA A 68 3.00 3.74 -2.24
N CYS A 69 2.58 3.42 -1.02
CA CYS A 69 2.76 2.06 -0.48
C CYS A 69 1.82 1.02 -1.08
N SER A 70 0.60 1.41 -1.45
CA SER A 70 -0.31 0.54 -2.19
C SER A 70 0.25 0.21 -3.58
N LYS A 71 0.86 1.18 -4.26
CA LYS A 71 1.52 0.97 -5.56
C LYS A 71 2.66 -0.04 -5.43
N TYR A 72 3.55 0.14 -4.45
CA TYR A 72 4.59 -0.84 -4.16
C TYR A 72 4.00 -2.24 -3.90
N GLY A 73 2.98 -2.33 -3.03
CA GLY A 73 2.32 -3.59 -2.71
C GLY A 73 1.68 -4.29 -3.91
N LYS A 74 1.11 -3.55 -4.86
CA LYS A 74 0.57 -4.09 -6.12
C LYS A 74 1.62 -4.76 -6.98
N HIS A 75 2.72 -4.05 -7.24
CA HIS A 75 3.80 -4.58 -8.08
C HIS A 75 4.46 -5.78 -7.42
N LEU A 76 4.66 -5.74 -6.09
CA LEU A 76 5.19 -6.86 -5.32
C LEU A 76 4.28 -8.09 -5.38
N LEU A 77 2.97 -7.93 -5.13
CA LEU A 77 2.01 -9.02 -5.21
C LEU A 77 1.97 -9.63 -6.62
N ARG A 78 1.97 -8.79 -7.66
CA ARG A 78 2.00 -9.24 -9.05
C ARG A 78 3.27 -10.05 -9.36
N ALA A 79 4.43 -9.57 -8.94
CA ALA A 79 5.69 -10.30 -9.11
C ALA A 79 5.64 -11.67 -8.43
N GLN A 80 5.15 -11.74 -7.19
CA GLN A 80 5.00 -12.99 -6.43
C GLN A 80 4.03 -13.96 -7.12
N GLN A 81 2.88 -13.48 -7.60
CA GLN A 81 1.91 -14.30 -8.32
C GLN A 81 2.47 -14.87 -9.63
N LEU A 82 3.25 -14.09 -10.38
CA LEU A 82 3.86 -14.55 -11.62
C LEU A 82 4.99 -15.55 -11.36
N VAL A 83 5.80 -15.35 -10.32
CA VAL A 83 6.80 -16.33 -9.89
C VAL A 83 6.14 -17.64 -9.45
N GLN A 84 5.08 -17.56 -8.66
CA GLN A 84 4.35 -18.75 -8.23
C GLN A 84 3.74 -19.49 -9.43
N LYS A 85 3.12 -18.76 -10.36
CA LYS A 85 2.59 -19.33 -11.60
C LYS A 85 3.67 -19.98 -12.46
N ALA A 86 4.85 -19.38 -12.57
CA ALA A 86 5.98 -19.98 -13.30
C ALA A 86 6.44 -21.30 -12.66
N ARG A 87 6.43 -21.39 -11.32
CA ARG A 87 6.76 -22.63 -10.59
C ARG A 87 5.71 -23.73 -10.78
N GLU A 88 4.44 -23.37 -10.74
CA GLU A 88 3.32 -24.30 -10.98
C GLU A 88 3.31 -24.85 -12.41
N LEU A 89 3.88 -24.11 -13.36
CA LEU A 89 4.01 -24.50 -14.77
C LEU A 89 5.39 -25.09 -15.10
N GLY A 90 6.16 -25.47 -14.07
CA GLY A 90 7.54 -25.91 -14.21
C GLY A 90 7.73 -27.10 -15.16
N PRO A 91 8.96 -27.29 -15.67
CA PRO A 91 9.26 -28.28 -16.70
C PRO A 91 9.10 -29.74 -16.24
N GLU A 92 8.89 -30.01 -14.95
CA GLU A 92 8.64 -31.36 -14.42
C GLU A 92 7.24 -31.91 -14.77
N ASP A 93 6.28 -31.06 -15.15
CA ASP A 93 4.98 -31.47 -15.73
C ASP A 93 4.98 -31.46 -17.27
N ALA A 94 6.15 -31.22 -17.88
CA ALA A 94 6.34 -31.23 -19.34
C ALA A 94 6.34 -32.67 -19.87
N GLY A 95 5.16 -33.26 -19.98
CA GLY A 95 5.03 -34.62 -20.50
C GLY A 95 3.60 -35.14 -20.75
N GLY A 96 2.55 -34.39 -20.40
CA GLY A 96 1.18 -34.84 -20.66
C GLY A 96 0.19 -33.69 -20.78
N ASN A 97 -0.37 -33.52 -21.98
CA ASN A 97 -1.62 -32.84 -22.37
C ASN A 97 -2.06 -31.51 -21.68
N GLY A 98 -1.21 -30.84 -20.91
CA GLY A 98 -1.54 -29.58 -20.21
C GLY A 98 -0.33 -28.76 -19.75
N ALA A 99 0.88 -29.07 -20.21
CA ALA A 99 2.08 -28.30 -19.89
C ALA A 99 2.10 -26.97 -20.64
N ALA A 100 2.54 -25.89 -19.98
CA ALA A 100 2.80 -24.62 -20.65
C ALA A 100 3.94 -24.80 -21.67
N THR A 101 3.78 -24.21 -22.84
CA THR A 101 4.85 -24.14 -23.83
C THR A 101 6.03 -23.34 -23.27
N GLU A 102 7.25 -23.62 -23.75
CA GLU A 102 8.45 -22.86 -23.40
C GLU A 102 8.25 -21.35 -23.61
N SER A 103 7.51 -20.97 -24.66
CA SER A 103 7.15 -19.58 -24.94
C SER A 103 6.21 -18.98 -23.87
N GLU A 104 5.22 -19.73 -23.39
CA GLU A 104 4.32 -19.26 -22.32
C GLU A 104 5.07 -19.10 -21.00
N LEU A 105 5.97 -20.03 -20.66
CA LEU A 105 6.80 -19.92 -19.47
C LEU A 105 7.74 -18.71 -19.58
N ALA A 106 8.36 -18.48 -20.74
CA ALA A 106 9.20 -17.32 -20.97
C ALA A 106 8.45 -15.98 -20.82
N ILE A 107 7.20 -15.90 -21.30
CA ILE A 107 6.34 -14.72 -21.13
C ILE A 107 6.03 -14.47 -19.65
N ILE A 108 5.73 -15.52 -18.88
CA ILE A 108 5.40 -15.41 -17.45
C ILE A 108 6.63 -14.95 -16.66
N VAL A 109 7.81 -15.53 -16.95
CA VAL A 109 9.08 -15.14 -16.32
C VAL A 109 9.42 -13.69 -16.62
N ALA A 110 9.35 -13.27 -17.90
CA ALA A 110 9.59 -11.89 -18.28
C ALA A 110 8.62 -10.92 -17.57
N GLY A 111 7.33 -11.30 -17.46
CA GLY A 111 6.35 -10.52 -16.71
C GLY A 111 6.65 -10.43 -15.21
N ALA A 112 7.21 -11.49 -14.61
CA ALA A 112 7.64 -11.47 -13.21
C ALA A 112 8.81 -10.51 -12.99
N ASP A 113 9.79 -10.51 -13.90
CA ASP A 113 10.93 -9.60 -13.89
C ASP A 113 10.49 -8.14 -14.05
N ASP A 114 9.55 -7.87 -14.97
CA ASP A 114 8.95 -6.54 -15.14
C ASP A 114 8.28 -6.05 -13.86
N ALA A 115 7.40 -6.87 -13.28
CA ALA A 115 6.72 -6.53 -12.03
C ALA A 115 7.70 -6.33 -10.86
N SER A 116 8.79 -7.10 -10.80
CA SER A 116 9.86 -6.95 -9.81
C SER A 116 10.62 -5.62 -9.97
N ARG A 117 10.91 -5.22 -11.22
CA ARG A 117 11.50 -3.91 -11.52
C ARG A 117 10.58 -2.76 -11.13
N GLU A 118 9.29 -2.88 -11.44
CA GLU A 118 8.29 -1.89 -11.03
C GLU A 118 8.16 -1.79 -9.50
N ALA A 119 8.19 -2.92 -8.80
CA ALA A 119 8.18 -2.94 -7.34
C ALA A 119 9.42 -2.24 -6.79
N SER A 120 10.60 -2.54 -7.33
CA SER A 120 11.86 -1.91 -6.95
C SER A 120 11.86 -0.40 -7.21
N ALA A 121 11.22 0.07 -8.28
CA ALA A 121 11.05 1.50 -8.56
C ALA A 121 10.04 2.19 -7.63
N ALA A 122 9.01 1.47 -7.16
CA ALA A 122 7.99 1.98 -6.25
C ALA A 122 8.39 1.89 -4.76
N GLU A 123 9.43 1.13 -4.43
CA GLU A 123 9.87 0.88 -3.07
C GLU A 123 10.44 2.13 -2.37
N PRO A 124 11.35 2.94 -2.97
CA PRO A 124 11.86 4.15 -2.32
C PRO A 124 10.78 5.20 -1.99
N PRO A 125 9.81 5.50 -2.88
CA PRO A 125 8.68 6.37 -2.54
C PRO A 125 7.84 5.85 -1.37
N CYS A 126 7.54 4.55 -1.32
CA CYS A 126 6.81 3.96 -0.18
C CYS A 126 7.63 4.04 1.11
N ARG A 127 8.94 3.75 1.04
CA ARG A 127 9.82 3.85 2.21
C ARG A 127 9.83 5.26 2.80
N ALA A 128 10.00 6.27 1.94
CA ALA A 128 9.94 7.67 2.37
C ALA A 128 8.56 8.07 2.92
N ALA A 129 7.47 7.52 2.36
CA ALA A 129 6.12 7.70 2.89
C ALA A 129 5.97 7.09 4.29
N LEU A 130 6.46 5.87 4.51
CA LEU A 130 6.42 5.23 5.83
C LEU A 130 7.18 6.02 6.89
N GLU A 131 8.35 6.57 6.57
CA GLU A 131 9.10 7.43 7.50
C GLU A 131 8.28 8.64 7.98
N ARG A 132 7.56 9.29 7.05
CA ARG A 132 6.64 10.39 7.37
C ARG A 132 5.46 9.93 8.22
N LEU A 133 4.83 8.82 7.83
CA LEU A 133 3.68 8.25 8.54
C LEU A 133 4.06 7.83 9.97
N TYR A 134 5.18 7.13 10.16
CA TYR A 134 5.68 6.75 11.49
C TYR A 134 5.99 7.97 12.36
N THR A 135 6.60 9.01 11.79
CA THR A 135 6.85 10.26 12.50
C THR A 135 5.54 10.92 12.93
N ARG A 136 4.54 10.95 12.04
CA ARG A 136 3.22 11.55 12.31
C ARG A 136 2.40 10.74 13.32
N ALA A 137 2.49 9.41 13.31
CA ALA A 137 1.77 8.53 14.22
C ALA A 137 2.24 8.64 15.69
N ARG A 138 3.50 9.06 15.91
CA ARG A 138 4.14 9.20 17.23
C ARG A 138 3.99 10.58 17.87
N ARG A 139 3.89 11.65 17.07
CA ARG A 139 3.71 13.04 17.54
C ARG A 139 2.29 13.28 17.99
#